data_AF-A0A3A4XH26-F1
#
_entry.id   AF-A0A3A4XH26-F1
#
_cell.length_a   1.000
_cell.length_b   1.000
_cell.length_c   1.000
_cell.angle_alpha   90.00
_cell.angle_beta   90.00
_cell.angle_gamma   90.00
#
_symmetry.space_group_name_H-M   'P 1'
#
loop_
_entity.id
_entity.type
_entity.pdbx_description
1 polymer ?
#
loop_
_entity_poly.entity_id
_entity_poly.type
_entity_poly.pdbx_seq_one_letter_code
_entity_poly.pdbx_strand_id
1 'polypeptide(L)'
;MERQLFIAMALKYLGSPSIKYKDACEGRTVSGFDCSGFVNFLLSEAEYPGAVPRHCNEFFDSFGLFVHDRFRSAGDLVFFSHKSKGRFPDHMGILISREEFIHSPGKDGKVVCVKKLEQEKIEDCCSDAQIFCVNPVGIKRITVKNGRHQQMFLTHLSEGPESMQSSSNGVFESPRADAAVICALSLKGGVAESSHIGA
;
A
#
# COMPACT_ATOMS: atom_id res chain seq x y z
N MET A 1 5.72 -13.05 2.54
CA MET A 1 4.47 -13.66 2.02
C MET A 1 4.04 -12.92 0.77
N GLU A 2 3.52 -13.62 -0.23
CA GLU A 2 3.09 -12.97 -1.48
C GLU A 2 1.79 -12.19 -1.33
N ARG A 3 1.72 -11.01 -1.96
CA ARG A 3 0.56 -10.12 -1.93
C ARG A 3 -0.71 -10.79 -2.46
N GLN A 4 -0.60 -11.51 -3.58
CA GLN A 4 -1.74 -12.22 -4.17
C GLN A 4 -2.24 -13.36 -3.27
N LEU A 5 -1.33 -14.02 -2.55
CA LEU A 5 -1.71 -15.06 -1.60
C LEU A 5 -2.47 -14.48 -0.41
N PHE A 6 -2.09 -13.29 0.07
CA PHE A 6 -2.83 -12.60 1.13
C PHE A 6 -4.25 -12.22 0.70
N ILE A 7 -4.39 -11.71 -0.53
CA ILE A 7 -5.70 -11.36 -1.08
C ILE A 7 -6.56 -12.61 -1.25
N ALA A 8 -6.00 -13.69 -1.80
CA ALA A 8 -6.69 -14.97 -1.94
C ALA A 8 -7.12 -15.53 -0.58
N MET A 9 -6.28 -15.41 0.45
CA MET A 9 -6.62 -15.77 1.84
C MET A 9 -7.82 -14.97 2.34
N ALA A 10 -7.83 -13.64 2.16
CA ALA A 10 -8.96 -12.80 2.56
C ALA A 10 -10.25 -13.20 1.84
N LEU A 11 -10.19 -13.47 0.53
CA LEU A 11 -11.35 -13.82 -0.30
C LEU A 11 -12.00 -15.16 0.11
N LYS A 12 -11.26 -16.08 0.75
CA LYS A 12 -11.84 -17.33 1.29
C LYS A 12 -12.94 -17.08 2.32
N TYR A 13 -12.91 -15.92 2.99
CA TYR A 13 -13.87 -15.56 4.03
C TYR A 13 -15.02 -14.69 3.51
N LEU A 14 -15.17 -14.52 2.19
CA LEU A 14 -16.36 -13.89 1.64
C LEU A 14 -17.61 -14.62 2.09
N GLY A 15 -18.59 -13.85 2.58
CA GLY A 15 -19.83 -14.41 3.14
C GLY A 15 -19.73 -14.86 4.60
N SER A 16 -18.55 -14.84 5.24
CA SER A 16 -18.44 -15.14 6.67
C SER A 16 -19.19 -14.10 7.51
N PRO A 17 -19.76 -14.48 8.67
CA PRO A 17 -20.53 -13.57 9.50
C PRO A 17 -19.73 -12.34 9.94
N SER A 18 -20.37 -11.18 9.86
CA SER A 18 -19.91 -9.95 10.47
C SER A 18 -20.65 -9.73 11.77
N ILE A 19 -19.93 -9.30 12.81
CA ILE A 19 -20.50 -9.02 14.12
C ILE A 19 -20.13 -7.61 14.59
N LYS A 20 -20.98 -7.04 15.44
CA LYS A 20 -20.63 -5.81 16.14
C LYS A 20 -19.57 -6.11 17.20
N TYR A 21 -18.57 -5.24 17.31
CA TYR A 21 -17.61 -5.31 18.41
C TYR A 21 -18.32 -5.20 19.77
N LYS A 22 -18.05 -6.14 20.68
CA LYS A 22 -18.54 -6.14 22.06
C LYS A 22 -17.40 -6.12 23.06
N ASP A 23 -16.38 -6.95 22.85
CA ASP A 23 -15.21 -7.06 23.71
C ASP A 23 -13.93 -7.41 22.94
N ALA A 24 -12.81 -7.39 23.66
CA ALA A 24 -11.49 -7.62 23.10
C ALA A 24 -11.21 -9.09 22.72
N CYS A 25 -12.07 -10.05 23.05
CA CYS A 25 -11.91 -11.47 22.74
C CYS A 25 -12.76 -11.89 21.53
N GLU A 26 -13.84 -11.18 21.24
CA GLU A 26 -14.71 -11.41 20.09
C GLU A 26 -14.17 -10.76 18.78
N GLY A 27 -14.79 -11.10 17.65
CA GLY A 27 -14.63 -10.39 16.38
C GLY A 27 -13.41 -10.77 15.55
N ARG A 28 -12.66 -11.81 15.95
CA ARG A 28 -11.44 -12.30 15.27
C ARG A 28 -11.51 -13.77 14.85
N THR A 29 -12.71 -14.33 14.73
CA THR A 29 -12.90 -15.76 14.44
C THR A 29 -13.87 -15.95 13.29
N VAL A 30 -13.81 -17.12 12.65
CA VAL A 30 -14.70 -17.48 11.54
C VAL A 30 -16.19 -17.47 11.89
N SER A 31 -16.52 -17.57 13.19
CA SER A 31 -17.90 -17.42 13.70
C SER A 31 -18.41 -15.98 13.64
N GLY A 32 -17.52 -15.00 13.49
CA GLY A 32 -17.88 -13.58 13.47
C GLY A 32 -16.67 -12.67 13.46
N PHE A 33 -16.58 -11.82 12.44
CA PHE A 33 -15.55 -10.79 12.33
C PHE A 33 -16.10 -9.39 12.56
N ASP A 34 -15.36 -8.53 13.25
CA ASP A 34 -15.46 -7.08 13.04
C ASP A 34 -14.40 -6.59 12.04
N CYS A 35 -14.40 -5.31 11.68
CA CYS A 35 -13.51 -4.80 10.63
C CYS A 35 -12.02 -5.01 10.93
N SER A 36 -11.57 -4.54 12.10
CA SER A 36 -10.18 -4.69 12.55
C SER A 36 -9.83 -6.12 12.93
N GLY A 37 -10.79 -6.87 13.48
CA GLY A 37 -10.60 -8.25 13.88
C GLY A 37 -10.48 -9.19 12.69
N PHE A 38 -11.14 -8.89 11.57
CA PHE A 38 -10.92 -9.58 10.30
C PHE A 38 -9.46 -9.43 9.81
N VAL A 39 -8.93 -8.21 9.82
CA VAL A 39 -7.54 -7.95 9.41
C VAL A 39 -6.56 -8.59 10.39
N ASN A 40 -6.84 -8.51 11.69
CA ASN A 40 -6.02 -9.16 12.72
C ASN A 40 -5.95 -10.67 12.53
N PHE A 41 -7.09 -11.32 12.29
CA PHE A 41 -7.17 -12.74 11.99
C PHE A 41 -6.35 -13.11 10.75
N LEU A 42 -6.51 -12.38 9.64
CA LEU A 42 -5.74 -12.64 8.41
C LEU A 42 -4.24 -12.45 8.60
N LEU A 43 -3.82 -11.46 9.39
CA LEU A 43 -2.40 -11.26 9.72
C LEU A 43 -1.86 -12.40 10.59
N SER A 44 -2.67 -12.94 11.50
CA SER A 44 -2.31 -14.12 12.27
C SER A 44 -2.19 -15.36 11.38
N GLU A 45 -3.13 -15.59 10.46
CA GLU A 45 -3.05 -16.69 9.49
C GLU A 45 -1.89 -16.55 8.52
N ALA A 46 -1.51 -15.31 8.19
CA ALA A 46 -0.34 -14.98 7.38
C ALA A 46 0.99 -15.08 8.15
N GLU A 47 0.97 -15.48 9.43
CA GLU A 47 2.16 -15.56 10.29
C GLU A 47 2.93 -14.23 10.38
N TYR A 48 2.20 -13.11 10.46
CA TYR A 48 2.82 -11.80 10.64
C TYR A 48 3.63 -11.78 11.96
N PRO A 49 4.94 -11.43 11.92
CA PRO A 49 5.85 -11.67 13.04
C PRO A 49 5.77 -10.63 14.17
N GLY A 50 4.99 -9.57 14.00
CA GLY A 50 4.90 -8.47 14.96
C GLY A 50 3.57 -8.45 15.72
N ALA A 51 3.52 -7.61 16.76
CA ALA A 51 2.26 -7.30 17.43
C ALA A 51 1.30 -6.60 16.46
N VAL A 52 0.06 -7.08 16.40
CA VAL A 52 -1.00 -6.52 15.57
C VAL A 52 -1.99 -5.78 16.48
N PRO A 53 -2.29 -4.50 16.21
CA PRO A 53 -3.25 -3.74 17.02
C PRO A 53 -4.64 -4.35 17.02
N ARG A 54 -5.48 -3.91 17.96
CA ARG A 54 -6.87 -4.37 18.03
C ARG A 54 -7.82 -3.41 17.32
N HIS A 55 -7.63 -2.11 17.47
CA HIS A 55 -8.60 -1.14 17.00
C HIS A 55 -8.17 -0.45 15.70
N CYS A 56 -9.15 -0.08 14.88
CA CYS A 56 -8.93 0.56 13.57
C CYS A 56 -8.05 1.82 13.66
N ASN A 57 -8.30 2.67 14.66
CA ASN A 57 -7.48 3.85 14.91
C ASN A 57 -6.04 3.50 15.29
N GLU A 58 -5.80 2.47 16.11
CA GLU A 58 -4.44 2.03 16.45
C GLU A 58 -3.67 1.51 15.23
N PHE A 59 -4.34 0.79 14.33
CA PHE A 59 -3.78 0.41 13.02
C PHE A 59 -3.36 1.67 12.24
N PHE A 60 -4.24 2.67 12.17
CA PHE A 60 -3.96 3.92 11.48
C PHE A 60 -2.87 4.77 12.14
N ASP A 61 -2.69 4.69 13.45
CA ASP A 61 -1.68 5.52 14.14
C ASP A 61 -0.30 4.85 14.11
N SER A 62 -0.24 3.52 14.27
CA SER A 62 1.02 2.84 14.62
C SER A 62 1.43 1.68 13.71
N PHE A 63 0.52 1.13 12.90
CA PHE A 63 0.80 -0.07 12.11
C PHE A 63 1.06 0.24 10.63
N GLY A 64 2.14 -0.30 10.07
CA GLY A 64 2.47 -0.12 8.66
C GLY A 64 2.98 1.28 8.29
N LEU A 65 3.21 1.49 6.99
CA LEU A 65 3.61 2.79 6.41
C LEU A 65 2.46 3.45 5.69
N PHE A 66 2.33 4.78 5.82
CA PHE A 66 1.38 5.55 5.02
C PHE A 66 1.73 5.49 3.52
N VAL A 67 0.72 5.29 2.69
CA VAL A 67 0.85 5.23 1.23
C VAL A 67 0.02 6.34 0.63
N HIS A 68 0.66 7.16 -0.20
CA HIS A 68 -0.06 8.14 -1.00
C HIS A 68 -0.99 7.43 -1.98
N ASP A 69 -2.22 7.93 -2.15
CA ASP A 69 -3.29 7.29 -2.93
C ASP A 69 -2.85 6.81 -4.33
N ARG A 70 -2.12 7.64 -5.08
CA ARG A 70 -1.52 7.29 -6.38
C ARG A 70 -0.69 5.98 -6.40
N PHE A 71 -0.14 5.55 -5.27
CA PHE A 71 0.69 4.34 -5.11
C PHE A 71 -0.03 3.20 -4.38
N ARG A 72 -1.35 3.34 -4.15
CA ARG A 72 -2.15 2.27 -3.54
C ARG A 72 -2.09 1.01 -4.39
N SER A 73 -2.05 -0.13 -3.72
CA SER A 73 -1.99 -1.45 -4.36
C SER A 73 -2.82 -2.45 -3.56
N ALA A 74 -3.30 -3.50 -4.22
CA ALA A 74 -4.03 -4.57 -3.58
C ALA A 74 -3.21 -5.19 -2.43
N GLY A 75 -3.78 -5.48 -1.26
CA GLY A 75 -3.08 -5.89 -0.05
C GLY A 75 -2.68 -4.73 0.86
N ASP A 76 -2.80 -3.47 0.42
CA ASP A 76 -2.73 -2.33 1.33
C ASP A 76 -4.04 -2.21 2.14
N LEU A 77 -3.92 -1.71 3.37
CA LEU A 77 -5.04 -1.40 4.25
C LEU A 77 -5.63 -0.05 3.87
N VAL A 78 -6.96 0.03 3.81
CA VAL A 78 -7.69 1.27 3.56
C VAL A 78 -8.57 1.60 4.76
N PHE A 79 -8.62 2.88 5.12
CA PHE A 79 -9.26 3.37 6.33
C PHE A 79 -10.37 4.36 6.01
N PHE A 80 -11.41 4.34 6.84
CA PHE A 80 -12.58 5.19 6.70
C PHE A 80 -13.01 5.77 8.05
N SER A 81 -13.71 6.89 7.98
CA SER A 81 -14.40 7.50 9.10
C SER A 81 -15.87 7.69 8.71
N HIS A 82 -16.75 6.82 9.24
CA HIS A 82 -18.17 6.87 8.95
C HIS A 82 -19.00 7.31 10.16
N LYS A 83 -18.67 6.80 11.36
CA LYS A 83 -19.41 7.03 12.61
C LYS A 83 -18.81 8.18 13.41
N SER A 84 -17.49 8.35 13.35
CA SER A 84 -16.75 9.36 14.10
C SER A 84 -16.81 10.74 13.44
N LYS A 85 -17.34 10.85 12.23
CA LYS A 85 -17.52 12.10 11.46
C LYS A 85 -16.20 12.86 11.25
N GLY A 86 -15.20 12.15 10.74
CA GLY A 86 -13.90 12.71 10.39
C GLY A 86 -12.97 12.99 11.59
N ARG A 87 -13.33 12.62 12.82
CA ARG A 87 -12.48 12.82 14.01
C ARG A 87 -11.35 11.79 14.13
N PHE A 88 -11.61 10.54 13.74
CA PHE A 88 -10.63 9.45 13.74
C PHE A 88 -11.11 8.28 12.87
N PRO A 89 -10.23 7.40 12.37
CA PRO A 89 -10.64 6.23 11.61
C PRO A 89 -11.43 5.23 12.48
N ASP A 90 -12.61 4.82 12.01
CA ASP A 90 -13.50 3.90 12.75
C ASP A 90 -13.84 2.62 11.97
N HIS A 91 -13.36 2.53 10.72
CA HIS A 91 -13.59 1.39 9.86
C HIS A 91 -12.39 1.15 8.93
N MET A 92 -12.14 -0.11 8.58
CA MET A 92 -11.02 -0.48 7.71
C MET A 92 -11.34 -1.70 6.84
N GLY A 93 -10.55 -1.87 5.79
CA GLY A 93 -10.57 -3.03 4.91
C GLY A 93 -9.22 -3.26 4.23
N ILE A 94 -9.15 -4.26 3.36
CA ILE A 94 -7.97 -4.60 2.57
C ILE A 94 -8.30 -4.35 1.10
N LEU A 95 -7.49 -3.56 0.41
CA LEU A 95 -7.64 -3.39 -1.04
C LEU A 95 -7.45 -4.73 -1.73
N ILE A 96 -8.34 -5.13 -2.63
CA ILE A 96 -8.15 -6.32 -3.47
C ILE A 96 -7.85 -5.93 -4.92
N SER A 97 -8.16 -4.69 -5.28
CA SER A 97 -7.79 -4.04 -6.52
C SER A 97 -7.55 -2.54 -6.27
N ARG A 98 -7.36 -1.75 -7.34
CA ARG A 98 -7.31 -0.29 -7.20
C ARG A 98 -8.66 0.32 -6.84
N GLU A 99 -9.76 -0.36 -7.13
CA GLU A 99 -11.11 0.20 -7.05
C GLU A 99 -11.99 -0.59 -6.09
N GLU A 100 -11.47 -1.63 -5.45
CA GLU A 100 -12.26 -2.51 -4.59
C GLU A 100 -11.49 -2.94 -3.35
N PHE A 101 -12.23 -3.13 -2.27
CA PHE A 101 -11.71 -3.62 -1.00
C PHE A 101 -12.64 -4.66 -0.40
N ILE A 102 -12.05 -5.63 0.30
CA ILE A 102 -12.76 -6.59 1.14
C ILE A 102 -12.77 -6.10 2.58
N HIS A 103 -13.90 -6.23 3.26
CA HIS A 103 -14.01 -5.89 4.67
C HIS A 103 -15.10 -6.70 5.38
N SER A 104 -14.99 -6.76 6.71
CA SER A 104 -16.13 -7.09 7.57
C SER A 104 -16.85 -5.80 7.98
N PRO A 105 -18.16 -5.63 7.73
CA PRO A 105 -18.92 -4.41 8.08
C PRO A 105 -19.00 -4.04 9.57
N GLY A 106 -18.66 -4.95 10.49
CA GLY A 106 -18.74 -4.75 11.93
C GLY A 106 -20.18 -4.60 12.44
N LYS A 107 -21.13 -5.35 11.84
CA LYS A 107 -22.58 -5.28 12.16
C LYS A 107 -23.20 -6.67 12.09
N ASP A 108 -23.96 -7.02 13.12
CA ASP A 108 -24.69 -8.29 13.18
C ASP A 108 -25.66 -8.44 12.00
N GLY A 109 -25.81 -9.67 11.48
CA GLY A 109 -26.64 -9.97 10.32
C GLY A 109 -26.08 -9.49 8.97
N LYS A 110 -24.84 -8.97 8.96
CA LYS A 110 -24.08 -8.73 7.74
C LYS A 110 -22.99 -9.78 7.59
N VAL A 111 -22.30 -9.73 6.46
CA VAL A 111 -21.22 -10.66 6.12
C VAL A 111 -20.02 -9.91 5.58
N VAL A 112 -18.86 -10.54 5.62
CA VAL A 112 -17.66 -10.10 4.91
C VAL A 112 -18.00 -9.97 3.43
N CYS A 113 -17.72 -8.80 2.86
CA CYS A 113 -18.07 -8.49 1.48
C CYS A 113 -17.02 -7.60 0.79
N VAL A 114 -17.08 -7.58 -0.53
CA VAL A 114 -16.33 -6.64 -1.37
C VAL A 114 -17.17 -5.40 -1.61
N LYS A 115 -16.52 -4.24 -1.58
CA LYS A 115 -17.10 -2.96 -1.99
C LYS A 115 -16.18 -2.21 -2.93
N LYS A 116 -16.78 -1.34 -3.74
CA LYS A 116 -16.05 -0.34 -4.49
C LYS A 116 -15.45 0.71 -3.57
N LEU A 117 -14.26 1.18 -3.93
CA LEU A 117 -13.55 2.26 -3.28
C LEU A 117 -13.89 3.56 -4.01
N GLU A 118 -14.79 4.31 -3.42
CA GLU A 118 -15.25 5.59 -3.94
C GLU A 118 -14.85 6.71 -2.98
N GLN A 119 -14.56 7.89 -3.53
CA GLN A 119 -14.30 9.06 -2.71
C GLN A 119 -15.61 9.72 -2.32
N GLU A 120 -15.81 9.87 -1.02
CA GLU A 120 -17.04 10.40 -0.46
C GLU A 120 -16.69 11.53 0.51
N LYS A 121 -17.41 12.66 0.43
CA LYS A 121 -17.27 13.70 1.45
C LYS A 121 -17.82 13.18 2.78
N ILE A 122 -17.10 13.48 3.85
CA ILE A 122 -17.56 13.29 5.21
C ILE A 122 -18.39 14.52 5.55
N GLU A 123 -19.66 14.32 5.92
CA GLU A 123 -20.53 15.44 6.31
C GLU A 123 -19.90 16.22 7.46
N ASP A 124 -19.77 17.53 7.26
CA ASP A 124 -19.17 18.42 8.23
C ASP A 124 -20.08 18.52 9.47
N CYS A 125 -19.64 17.93 10.58
CA CYS A 125 -20.19 18.31 11.87
C CYS A 125 -19.44 19.56 12.28
N CYS A 126 -20.07 20.74 12.15
CA CYS A 126 -19.57 22.06 12.55
C CYS A 126 -18.92 22.04 13.95
N SER A 127 -17.67 21.58 14.03
CA SER A 127 -16.93 21.29 15.26
C SER A 127 -15.45 21.29 14.93
N ASP A 128 -14.67 21.91 15.80
CA ASP A 128 -13.22 22.08 15.60
C ASP A 128 -12.41 20.77 15.71
N ALA A 129 -13.09 19.64 15.94
CA ALA A 129 -12.46 18.33 16.13
C ALA A 129 -12.36 17.49 14.84
N GLN A 130 -12.97 17.91 13.74
CA GLN A 130 -12.94 17.17 12.48
C GLN A 130 -11.59 17.37 11.79
N ILE A 131 -10.85 16.28 11.60
CA ILE A 131 -9.52 16.28 10.97
C ILE A 131 -9.54 15.70 9.55
N PHE A 132 -10.60 14.97 9.17
CA PHE A 132 -10.80 14.42 7.83
C PHE A 132 -12.12 14.91 7.22
N CYS A 133 -12.08 15.31 5.95
CA CYS A 133 -13.25 15.77 5.19
C CYS A 133 -13.67 14.82 4.06
N VAL A 134 -12.87 13.78 3.78
CA VAL A 134 -13.09 12.84 2.68
C VAL A 134 -12.73 11.41 3.11
N ASN A 135 -13.53 10.45 2.68
CA ASN A 135 -13.25 9.02 2.70
C ASN A 135 -12.68 8.55 1.36
N PRO A 136 -11.76 7.56 1.34
CA PRO A 136 -11.07 6.99 2.50
C PRO A 136 -10.15 8.03 3.16
N VAL A 137 -9.98 7.94 4.49
CA VAL A 137 -9.14 8.87 5.27
C VAL A 137 -7.65 8.58 5.15
N GLY A 138 -7.29 7.39 4.68
CA GLY A 138 -5.92 7.06 4.33
C GLY A 138 -5.71 5.61 3.94
N ILE A 139 -4.51 5.32 3.47
CA ILE A 139 -4.07 4.01 3.00
C ILE A 139 -2.73 3.69 3.66
N LYS A 140 -2.57 2.45 4.12
CA LYS A 140 -1.31 1.97 4.70
C LYS A 140 -0.85 0.65 4.11
N ARG A 141 0.46 0.51 3.94
CA ARG A 141 1.12 -0.73 3.54
C ARG A 141 1.61 -1.49 4.76
N ILE A 142 1.31 -2.80 4.79
CA ILE A 142 1.76 -3.70 5.85
C ILE A 142 3.27 -3.91 5.71
N THR A 143 4.00 -3.61 6.78
CA THR A 143 5.45 -3.67 6.86
C THR A 143 5.89 -4.31 8.15
N VAL A 144 7.08 -4.90 8.16
CA VAL A 144 7.74 -5.44 9.34
C VAL A 144 8.98 -4.60 9.66
N LYS A 145 9.29 -4.44 10.95
CA LYS A 145 10.54 -3.79 11.36
C LYS A 145 11.71 -4.70 11.03
N ASN A 146 12.74 -4.13 10.41
CA ASN A 146 14.03 -4.77 10.13
C ASN A 146 15.14 -3.81 10.59
N GLY A 147 15.52 -3.94 11.87
CA GLY A 147 16.42 -3.01 12.54
C GLY A 147 15.84 -1.59 12.59
N ARG A 148 16.53 -0.64 11.94
CA ARG A 148 16.11 0.78 11.86
C ARG A 148 15.14 1.07 10.70
N HIS A 149 14.93 0.09 9.82
CA HIS A 149 14.12 0.25 8.63
C HIS A 149 12.83 -0.56 8.72
N GLN A 150 11.92 -0.28 7.81
CA GLN A 150 10.73 -1.12 7.61
C GLN A 150 10.85 -1.80 6.25
N GLN A 151 10.52 -3.08 6.21
CA GLN A 151 10.46 -3.87 4.98
C GLN A 151 9.01 -4.23 4.69
N MET A 152 8.66 -4.33 3.41
CA MET A 152 7.32 -4.81 3.02
C MET A 152 7.11 -6.23 3.51
N PHE A 153 6.00 -6.46 4.21
CA PHE A 153 5.61 -7.82 4.61
C PHE A 153 5.10 -8.63 3.42
N LEU A 154 4.34 -7.94 2.55
CA LEU A 154 3.78 -8.49 1.32
C LEU A 154 4.65 -8.10 0.14
N THR A 155 5.38 -9.07 -0.40
CA THR A 155 6.22 -8.93 -1.59
C THR A 155 5.40 -9.08 -2.87
N HIS A 156 5.92 -8.54 -3.96
CA HIS A 156 5.39 -8.77 -5.30
C HIS A 156 6.03 -10.03 -5.87
N LEU A 157 5.35 -10.67 -6.82
CA LEU A 157 5.97 -11.65 -7.70
C LEU A 157 7.20 -11.00 -8.33
N SER A 158 8.40 -11.47 -7.97
CA SER A 158 9.51 -11.40 -8.90
C SER A 158 9.22 -12.45 -9.96
N GLU A 159 8.72 -12.04 -11.11
CA GLU A 159 9.21 -12.75 -12.30
C GLU A 159 10.72 -12.57 -12.25
N GLY A 160 11.44 -13.69 -12.10
CA GLY A 160 12.90 -13.68 -12.19
C GLY A 160 13.33 -13.03 -13.51
N PRO A 161 14.58 -12.61 -13.66
CA PRO A 161 15.01 -12.07 -14.93
C PRO A 161 14.77 -13.14 -16.00
N GLU A 162 13.81 -12.90 -16.89
CA GLU A 162 13.80 -13.53 -18.20
C GLU A 162 15.10 -13.08 -18.87
N SER A 163 16.14 -13.88 -18.69
CA SER A 163 17.33 -13.81 -19.51
C SER A 163 16.86 -13.99 -20.93
N MET A 164 16.96 -12.92 -21.71
CA MET A 164 16.71 -12.89 -23.14
C MET A 164 17.26 -14.16 -23.79
N GLN A 165 16.37 -15.00 -24.31
CA GLN A 165 16.74 -15.89 -25.40
C GLN A 165 17.04 -15.01 -26.60
N SER A 166 18.33 -14.82 -26.91
CA SER A 166 18.77 -14.41 -28.23
C SER A 166 19.39 -15.63 -28.91
N SER A 167 18.57 -16.31 -29.70
CA SER A 167 19.03 -17.21 -30.75
C SER A 167 19.36 -16.36 -31.97
N SER A 168 20.65 -16.21 -32.28
CA SER A 168 21.09 -16.06 -33.66
C SER A 168 22.51 -16.60 -33.81
N ASN A 169 22.64 -17.61 -34.65
CA ASN A 169 23.91 -18.12 -35.16
C ASN A 169 24.57 -17.04 -36.02
N GLY A 170 25.86 -16.82 -35.80
CA GLY A 170 26.67 -15.92 -36.62
C GLY A 170 28.15 -16.07 -36.32
N VAL A 171 28.78 -17.04 -36.99
CA VAL A 171 30.23 -17.12 -37.15
C VAL A 171 30.70 -15.83 -37.81
N PHE A 172 31.61 -15.08 -37.18
CA PHE A 172 32.49 -14.16 -37.91
C PHE A 172 33.80 -13.96 -37.17
N GLU A 173 34.88 -14.15 -37.91
CA GLU A 173 36.28 -14.13 -37.49
C GLU A 173 36.73 -12.74 -37.02
N SER A 174 37.67 -12.73 -36.07
CA SER A 174 38.44 -11.54 -35.70
C SER A 174 39.36 -11.08 -36.82
N PRO A 175 39.58 -9.76 -36.95
CA PRO A 175 40.92 -9.29 -37.23
C PRO A 175 41.42 -8.27 -36.21
N ARG A 176 42.75 -8.19 -36.21
CA ARG A 176 43.66 -7.56 -35.27
C ARG A 176 43.51 -6.04 -35.19
N ALA A 177 44.06 -5.52 -34.10
CA ALA A 177 44.32 -4.12 -33.82
C ALA A 177 44.96 -3.38 -35.01
N ASP A 178 44.55 -2.14 -35.23
CA ASP A 178 45.49 -1.06 -35.53
C ASP A 178 44.92 0.32 -35.21
N ALA A 179 45.86 1.26 -35.07
CA ALA A 179 45.80 2.47 -34.29
C ALA A 179 44.99 3.65 -34.86
N ALA A 180 44.59 4.51 -33.91
CA ALA A 180 44.56 5.97 -33.95
C ALA A 180 44.10 6.72 -35.21
N VAL A 181 43.00 7.48 -35.09
CA VAL A 181 42.92 8.83 -35.69
C VAL A 181 42.19 9.79 -34.73
N ILE A 182 42.92 10.83 -34.38
CA ILE A 182 42.53 12.04 -33.65
C ILE A 182 41.66 12.92 -34.56
N CYS A 183 40.58 13.50 -34.05
CA CYS A 183 40.15 14.83 -34.47
C CYS A 183 39.31 15.53 -33.39
N ALA A 184 39.97 16.42 -32.65
CA ALA A 184 39.34 17.49 -31.89
C ALA A 184 39.13 18.69 -32.83
N LEU A 185 38.06 19.47 -32.61
CA LEU A 185 37.94 20.92 -32.86
C LEU A 185 36.50 21.34 -32.43
N SER A 186 36.35 21.88 -31.22
CA SER A 186 36.23 23.33 -30.92
C SER A 186 35.00 24.01 -31.54
N LEU A 187 33.97 24.23 -30.71
CA LEU A 187 32.96 25.26 -30.93
C LEU A 187 33.13 26.34 -29.86
N LYS A 188 33.50 27.54 -30.33
CA LYS A 188 33.48 28.80 -29.58
C LYS A 188 32.04 29.24 -29.35
N GLY A 189 31.72 29.67 -28.13
CA GLY A 189 30.51 30.40 -27.80
C GLY A 189 30.78 31.30 -26.61
N GLY A 190 31.00 32.59 -26.88
CA GLY A 190 31.32 33.59 -25.87
C GLY A 190 30.11 34.03 -25.07
N VAL A 191 30.36 34.41 -23.81
CA VAL A 191 29.44 35.16 -22.96
C VAL A 191 30.14 36.47 -22.60
N ALA A 192 29.47 37.57 -22.92
CA ALA A 192 29.87 38.93 -22.55
C ALA A 192 29.48 39.18 -21.09
N GLU A 193 30.41 39.73 -20.31
CA GLU A 193 30.15 40.20 -18.95
C GLU A 193 30.54 41.67 -18.86
N SER A 194 29.57 42.48 -18.44
CA SER A 194 29.71 43.91 -18.16
C SER A 194 30.08 44.10 -16.69
N SER A 195 31.09 44.90 -16.39
CA SER A 195 31.12 45.69 -15.15
C SER A 195 32.06 46.89 -15.27
N HIS A 196 31.51 48.06 -14.96
CA HIS A 196 32.24 49.26 -14.54
C HIS A 196 32.82 49.05 -13.13
N ILE A 197 33.99 49.64 -12.86
CA ILE A 197 34.27 50.61 -11.77
C ILE A 197 35.79 50.90 -11.70
N GLY A 198 36.15 52.19 -11.73
CA GLY A 198 37.15 52.76 -10.82
C GLY A 198 38.56 53.03 -11.35
N ALA A 199 38.79 54.26 -11.84
CA ALA A 199 39.69 55.30 -11.29
C ALA A 199 40.17 56.24 -12.40
#